data_AF-A0A2E9I799-F1
#
_entry.id   AF-A0A2E9I799-F1
#
_cell.length_a   1.000
_cell.length_b   1.000
_cell.length_c   1.000
_cell.angle_alpha   90.00
_cell.angle_beta   90.00
_cell.angle_gamma   90.00
#
_symmetry.space_group_name_H-M   'P 1'
#
loop_
_entity.id
_entity.type
_entity.pdbx_description
1 polymer ?
#
loop_
_entity_poly.entity_id
_entity_poly.type
_entity_poly.pdbx_seq_one_letter_code
_entity_poly.pdbx_strand_id
1 'polypeptide(L)'
;MSNLNDLTAFESSVAERTAGMSLASLDDKNAPKVALLGALAWVHVKRTEPGLKYEEYMKRVTANEVADYLFGGDVDEDSSEAGFLDGDGGGAADGAGADEGAVLSGDGDRAE
;
A
#
# COMPACT_ATOMS: atom_id res chain seq x y z
N MET A 1 3.87 -22.74 0.34
CA MET A 1 2.64 -23.15 1.06
C MET A 1 2.21 -21.98 1.91
N SER A 2 0.97 -21.50 1.79
CA SER A 2 0.50 -20.34 2.56
C SER A 2 0.40 -20.67 4.05
N ASN A 3 1.04 -19.86 4.91
CA ASN A 3 1.01 -19.99 6.38
C ASN A 3 -0.41 -19.83 6.95
N LEU A 4 -1.36 -19.41 6.12
CA LEU A 4 -2.78 -19.29 6.43
C LEU A 4 -3.43 -20.64 6.80
N ASN A 5 -2.96 -21.75 6.23
CA ASN A 5 -3.51 -23.10 6.49
C ASN A 5 -3.02 -23.69 7.83
N ASP A 6 -1.97 -23.13 8.42
CA ASP A 6 -1.40 -23.57 9.70
C ASP A 6 -2.07 -22.91 10.93
N LEU A 7 -3.09 -22.07 10.69
CA LEU A 7 -3.86 -21.43 11.75
C LEU A 7 -4.92 -22.39 12.30
N THR A 8 -5.00 -22.46 13.62
CA THR A 8 -6.11 -23.16 14.30
C THR A 8 -7.41 -22.37 14.16
N ALA A 9 -8.55 -23.05 14.28
CA ALA A 9 -9.86 -22.38 14.24
C ALA A 9 -10.00 -21.26 15.29
N PHE A 10 -9.35 -21.41 16.45
CA PHE A 10 -9.32 -20.38 17.48
C PHE A 10 -8.55 -19.14 17.01
N GLU A 11 -7.38 -19.33 16.40
CA GLU A 11 -6.53 -18.25 15.90
C GLU A 11 -7.18 -17.50 14.75
N SER A 12 -7.83 -18.22 13.83
CA SER A 12 -8.66 -17.64 12.79
C SER A 12 -9.77 -16.76 13.38
N SER A 13 -10.48 -17.24 14.40
CA SER A 13 -11.51 -16.47 15.10
C SER A 13 -10.95 -15.23 15.84
N VAL A 14 -9.71 -15.30 16.35
CA VAL A 14 -9.05 -14.14 16.97
C VAL A 14 -8.68 -13.10 15.90
N ALA A 15 -8.15 -13.53 14.77
CA ALA A 15 -7.81 -12.64 13.66
C ALA A 15 -9.05 -11.92 13.11
N GLU A 16 -10.14 -12.63 12.85
CA GLU A 16 -11.40 -12.05 12.35
C GLU A 16 -11.97 -11.01 13.33
N ARG A 17 -12.00 -11.32 14.62
CA ARG A 17 -12.46 -10.39 15.67
C ARG A 17 -11.57 -9.16 15.79
N THR A 18 -10.25 -9.33 15.64
CA THR A 18 -9.28 -8.24 15.73
C THR A 18 -9.41 -7.31 14.52
N ALA A 19 -9.60 -7.86 13.33
CA ALA A 19 -9.75 -7.11 12.09
C ALA A 19 -11.17 -6.55 11.87
N GLY A 20 -12.17 -7.08 12.58
CA GLY A 20 -13.58 -6.76 12.35
C GLY A 20 -14.09 -7.24 10.99
N MET A 21 -13.42 -8.23 10.39
CA MET A 21 -13.68 -8.71 9.03
C MET A 21 -13.57 -10.23 8.98
N SER A 22 -14.40 -10.88 8.16
CA SER A 22 -14.35 -12.33 7.99
C SER A 22 -13.22 -12.76 7.05
N LEU A 23 -12.69 -13.96 7.26
CA LEU A 23 -11.77 -14.64 6.35
C LEU A 23 -12.31 -14.76 4.92
N ALA A 24 -13.63 -14.90 4.76
CA ALA A 24 -14.27 -14.92 3.44
C ALA A 24 -14.07 -13.62 2.64
N SER A 25 -13.76 -12.51 3.30
CA SER A 25 -13.45 -11.25 2.63
C SER A 25 -12.09 -11.25 1.92
N LEU A 26 -11.24 -12.27 2.15
CA LEU A 26 -10.00 -12.45 1.39
C LEU A 26 -10.27 -12.75 -0.10
N ASP A 27 -11.43 -13.32 -0.44
CA ASP A 27 -11.82 -13.59 -1.83
C ASP A 27 -12.37 -12.35 -2.56
N ASP A 28 -12.80 -11.32 -1.82
CA ASP A 28 -13.33 -10.07 -2.40
C ASP A 28 -12.20 -9.12 -2.79
N LYS A 29 -12.05 -8.80 -4.08
CA LYS A 29 -11.00 -7.89 -4.59
C LYS A 29 -11.12 -6.46 -4.07
N ASN A 30 -12.31 -6.03 -3.64
CA ASN A 30 -12.57 -4.66 -3.20
C ASN A 30 -12.54 -4.50 -1.67
N ALA A 31 -12.41 -5.60 -0.92
CA ALA A 31 -12.36 -5.55 0.54
C ALA A 31 -11.03 -4.94 1.03
N PRO A 32 -11.04 -4.09 2.07
CA PRO A 32 -9.81 -3.57 2.68
C PRO A 32 -9.13 -4.66 3.53
N LYS A 33 -8.37 -5.54 2.88
CA LYS A 33 -7.76 -6.75 3.48
C LYS A 33 -6.62 -6.47 4.44
N VAL A 34 -6.03 -5.28 4.44
CA VAL A 34 -4.80 -4.95 5.20
C VAL A 34 -4.96 -5.24 6.70
N ALA A 35 -6.11 -4.89 7.29
CA ALA A 35 -6.37 -5.15 8.71
C ALA A 35 -6.46 -6.66 9.01
N LEU A 36 -7.13 -7.41 8.14
CA LEU A 36 -7.30 -8.87 8.27
C LEU A 36 -5.98 -9.61 8.07
N LEU A 37 -5.22 -9.25 7.04
CA LEU A 37 -3.89 -9.81 6.78
C LEU A 37 -2.95 -9.51 7.96
N GLY A 38 -2.93 -8.27 8.45
CA GLY A 38 -2.13 -7.89 9.61
C GLY A 38 -2.52 -8.67 10.86
N ALA A 39 -3.83 -8.91 11.07
CA ALA A 39 -4.32 -9.68 12.20
C ALA A 39 -3.92 -11.17 12.10
N LEU A 40 -3.97 -11.76 10.91
CA LEU A 40 -3.55 -13.14 10.69
C LEU A 40 -2.05 -13.32 10.94
N ALA A 41 -1.22 -12.42 10.41
CA ALA A 41 0.22 -12.47 10.63
C ALA A 41 0.58 -12.22 12.11
N TRP A 42 -0.10 -11.28 12.78
CA TRP A 42 0.07 -11.04 14.22
C TRP A 42 -0.23 -12.28 15.06
N VAL A 43 -1.34 -12.97 14.80
CA VAL A 43 -1.71 -14.16 15.57
C VAL A 43 -0.65 -15.26 15.43
N HIS A 44 -0.05 -15.38 14.25
CA HIS A 44 1.04 -16.33 14.04
C HIS A 44 2.32 -15.94 14.81
N VAL A 45 2.72 -14.67 14.76
CA VAL A 45 3.88 -14.14 15.53
C VAL A 45 3.66 -14.21 17.05
N LYS A 46 2.40 -14.08 17.50
CA LYS A 46 2.04 -14.19 18.91
C LYS A 46 2.34 -15.57 19.50
N ARG A 47 2.48 -16.62 18.68
CA ARG A 47 2.92 -17.96 19.14
C ARG A 47 4.33 -17.91 19.73
N THR A 48 5.22 -17.12 19.13
CA THR A 48 6.60 -16.94 19.58
C THR A 48 6.77 -15.74 20.53
N GLU A 49 5.89 -14.75 20.42
CA GLU A 49 5.88 -13.55 21.27
C GLU A 49 4.50 -13.33 21.92
N PRO A 50 4.13 -14.09 22.97
CA PRO A 50 2.79 -14.05 23.56
C PRO A 50 2.40 -12.69 24.18
N GLY A 51 3.40 -11.84 24.49
CA GLY A 51 3.20 -10.48 25.00
C GLY A 51 3.00 -9.40 23.94
N LEU A 52 3.20 -9.72 22.65
CA LEU A 52 3.13 -8.74 21.57
C LEU A 52 1.67 -8.28 21.35
N LYS A 53 1.44 -6.97 21.45
CA LYS A 53 0.12 -6.39 21.16
C LYS A 53 -0.05 -6.15 19.67
N TYR A 54 -1.29 -6.27 19.19
CA TYR A 54 -1.63 -6.06 17.78
C TYR A 54 -1.17 -4.69 17.27
N GLU A 55 -1.41 -3.61 18.03
CA GLU A 55 -0.99 -2.26 17.66
C GLU A 55 0.54 -2.09 17.58
N GLU A 56 1.28 -2.82 18.42
CA GLU A 56 2.75 -2.79 18.40
C GLU A 56 3.29 -3.54 17.19
N TYR A 57 2.66 -4.66 16.82
CA TYR A 57 2.98 -5.39 15.61
C TYR A 57 2.72 -4.54 14.37
N MET A 58 1.52 -3.97 14.22
CA MET A 58 1.13 -3.17 13.05
C MET A 58 1.97 -1.90 12.85
N LYS A 59 2.65 -1.41 13.89
CA LYS A 59 3.60 -0.29 13.79
C LYS A 59 4.99 -0.71 13.28
N ARG A 60 5.32 -2.00 13.37
CA ARG A 60 6.64 -2.55 13.05
C ARG A 60 6.70 -3.17 11.66
N VAL A 61 5.58 -3.65 11.14
CA VAL A 61 5.52 -4.33 9.84
C VAL A 61 4.78 -3.52 8.80
N THR A 62 5.27 -3.57 7.57
CA THR A 62 4.59 -3.02 6.40
C THR A 62 3.56 -4.00 5.85
N ALA A 63 2.61 -3.49 5.06
CA ALA A 63 1.62 -4.34 4.40
C ALA A 63 2.27 -5.37 3.45
N ASN A 64 3.42 -5.03 2.85
CA ASN A 64 4.15 -5.91 1.95
C ASN A 64 4.79 -7.08 2.72
N GLU A 65 5.43 -6.81 3.86
CA GLU A 65 5.99 -7.86 4.72
C GLU A 65 4.92 -8.81 5.25
N VAL A 66 3.74 -8.30 5.58
CA VAL A 66 2.59 -9.11 6.00
C VAL A 66 2.09 -10.01 4.86
N ALA A 67 2.01 -9.48 3.64
CA ALA A 67 1.58 -10.25 2.47
C ALA A 67 2.61 -11.33 2.11
N ASP A 68 3.90 -10.97 2.11
CA ASP A 68 5.01 -11.89 1.87
C ASP A 68 5.01 -13.04 2.88
N TYR A 69 4.78 -12.72 4.16
CA TYR A 69 4.70 -13.70 5.23
C TYR A 69 3.54 -14.69 5.09
N LEU A 70 2.37 -14.24 4.64
CA LEU A 70 1.17 -15.07 4.56
C LEU A 70 1.08 -15.88 3.26
N PHE A 71 1.47 -15.26 2.15
CA PHE A 71 1.32 -15.84 0.82
C PHE A 71 2.62 -16.43 0.29
N GLY A 72 3.76 -16.12 0.91
CA GLY A 72 5.07 -16.63 0.54
C GLY A 72 5.53 -16.06 -0.79
N GLY A 73 6.08 -14.85 -0.78
CA GLY A 73 7.05 -14.35 -1.77
C GLY A 73 6.77 -14.40 -3.27
N ASP A 74 5.62 -14.87 -3.75
CA ASP A 74 5.26 -14.86 -5.18
C ASP A 74 4.42 -13.61 -5.51
N VAL A 75 4.88 -12.44 -5.08
CA VAL A 75 4.52 -11.20 -5.79
C VAL A 75 5.61 -11.03 -6.84
N ASP A 76 5.45 -11.73 -7.96
CA ASP A 76 6.30 -11.54 -9.13
C ASP A 76 6.49 -10.05 -9.39
N GLU A 77 7.73 -9.59 -9.26
CA GLU A 77 8.26 -8.37 -9.86
C GLU A 77 8.16 -8.50 -11.39
N ASP A 78 6.96 -8.38 -11.94
CA ASP A 78 6.76 -8.21 -13.40
C ASP A 78 6.00 -6.90 -13.65
N SER A 79 6.59 -5.82 -13.14
CA SER A 79 6.31 -4.44 -13.58
C SER A 79 7.62 -3.73 -13.85
N SER A 80 8.42 -4.29 -14.76
CA SER A 80 9.53 -3.60 -15.40
C SER A 80 9.56 -3.89 -16.90
N GLU A 81 8.50 -3.53 -17.63
CA GLU A 81 8.59 -3.26 -19.07
C GLU A 81 7.80 -1.99 -19.42
N ALA A 82 8.17 -0.87 -18.79
CA ALA A 82 7.97 0.43 -19.41
C ALA A 82 9.22 0.71 -20.25
N GLY A 83 9.17 0.26 -21.50
CA GLY A 83 10.15 0.58 -22.53
C GLY A 83 10.43 2.08 -22.53
N PHE A 84 11.63 2.39 -22.05
CA PHE A 84 12.30 3.68 -22.08
C PHE A 84 12.12 4.34 -23.45
N LEU A 85 11.53 5.54 -23.44
CA LEU A 85 11.44 6.45 -24.58
C LEU A 85 12.87 6.74 -25.08
N ASP A 86 13.27 6.07 -26.15
CA ASP A 86 14.47 6.41 -26.90
C ASP A 86 14.23 7.78 -27.55
N GLY A 87 14.91 8.78 -27.01
CA GLY A 87 14.87 10.14 -27.51
C GLY A 87 15.59 10.22 -28.85
N ASP A 88 14.83 10.41 -29.92
CA ASP A 88 15.37 10.94 -31.17
C ASP A 88 15.24 12.48 -31.13
N GLY A 89 16.36 13.11 -30.84
CA GLY A 89 16.54 14.55 -30.96
C GLY A 89 16.66 14.95 -32.43
N GLY A 90 15.74 15.81 -32.89
CA GLY A 90 15.83 16.48 -34.19
C GLY A 90 15.42 17.94 -34.05
N GLY A 91 16.37 18.86 -34.24
CA GLY A 91 16.27 20.25 -33.85
C GLY A 91 15.71 21.26 -34.85
N ALA A 92 15.69 22.49 -34.34
CA ALA A 92 15.82 23.80 -34.99
C ALA A 92 14.71 24.32 -35.94
N ALA A 93 14.14 25.47 -35.56
CA ALA A 93 14.03 26.73 -36.32
C ALA A 93 12.84 27.52 -35.74
N ASP A 94 13.07 28.65 -35.08
CA ASP A 94 13.13 29.99 -35.69
C ASP A 94 11.75 30.68 -35.65
N GLY A 95 11.73 31.93 -35.20
CA GLY A 95 10.66 32.83 -35.60
C GLY A 95 9.88 33.54 -34.48
N ALA A 96 10.33 34.78 -34.25
CA ALA A 96 9.48 35.97 -34.17
C ALA A 96 8.64 36.21 -32.91
N GLY A 97 8.93 37.36 -32.29
CA GLY A 97 8.21 37.89 -31.14
C GLY A 97 6.98 38.73 -31.49
N ALA A 98 6.30 39.13 -30.44
CA ALA A 98 5.48 40.34 -30.24
C ALA A 98 5.03 40.21 -28.76
N ASP A 99 5.56 41.00 -27.84
CA ASP A 99 5.23 42.41 -27.55
C ASP A 99 3.85 42.61 -26.90
N GLU A 100 3.90 43.47 -25.89
CA GLU A 100 2.83 44.18 -25.18
C GLU A 100 1.92 43.43 -24.19
N GLY A 101 1.82 44.00 -22.98
CA GLY A 101 0.63 43.81 -22.15
C GLY A 101 0.83 43.90 -20.64
N ALA A 102 1.27 45.05 -20.14
CA ALA A 102 1.13 45.42 -18.73
C ALA A 102 -0.33 45.33 -18.24
N VAL A 103 -0.57 44.91 -16.97
CA VAL A 103 -1.46 45.56 -15.98
C VAL A 103 -1.40 44.77 -14.65
N LEU A 104 -0.87 45.36 -13.56
CA LEU A 104 -1.55 46.04 -12.44
C LEU A 104 -1.99 45.13 -11.27
N SER A 105 -1.25 45.29 -10.17
CA SER A 105 -1.67 45.55 -8.77
C SER A 105 -2.97 44.97 -8.17
N GLY A 106 -2.82 44.53 -6.91
CA GLY A 106 -3.88 44.38 -5.89
C GLY A 106 -3.59 43.13 -5.04
N ASP A 107 -2.98 43.18 -3.85
CA ASP A 107 -3.33 43.89 -2.60
C ASP A 107 -4.69 43.45 -1.99
N GLY A 108 -4.67 43.05 -0.72
CA GLY A 108 -5.78 42.50 0.07
C GLY A 108 -5.49 41.07 0.52
N ASP A 109 -4.90 40.78 1.68
CA ASP A 109 -5.29 41.18 3.05
C ASP A 109 -6.81 41.06 3.29
N ARG A 110 -7.24 39.91 3.83
CA ARG A 110 -8.35 39.87 4.78
C ARG A 110 -8.29 38.58 5.61
N ALA A 111 -7.91 38.76 6.86
CA ALA A 111 -8.27 37.89 7.97
C ALA A 111 -9.75 38.12 8.31
N GLU A 112 -10.52 37.05 8.55
CA GLU A 112 -11.57 36.95 9.58
C GLU A 112 -11.65 35.49 10.07
#